data_AF-A0A9E3G9Q4-F1
#
_entry.id   AF-A0A9E3G9Q4-F1
#
_cell.length_a   1.000
_cell.length_b   1.000
_cell.length_c   1.000
_cell.angle_alpha   90.00
_cell.angle_beta   90.00
_cell.angle_gamma   90.00
#
_symmetry.space_group_name_H-M   'P 1'
#
loop_
_entity.id
_entity.type
_entity.pdbx_description
1 polymer ?
#
loop_
_entity_poly.entity_id
_entity_poly.type
_entity_poly.pdbx_seq_one_letter_code
_entity_poly.pdbx_strand_id
1 'polypeptide(L)'
;MRAQGHQIFADELAQFAAGGTDARVSEIAERVATPLRVTVRGRPGAGRGTVARALAAAGRPAGLSVAPAGGADVVVYVITEVVKLEDADEIAVLASSLAPVLVVLNKADLCGFAGDGPITAAQARCRQFAAHLGAAVEPMIGLLAVTALDDQLDDDLWAALHALASCPGGSVSLDGSFDGFLGANNPVPTDARLRLLDALDLFGTALAVAAVRQRNGPAQLRALLRRVSCVDGVVDRIVALGAETRYQRVLDAVAELEALAVSGDQAGERVSEFLSRDDTVIARMGAAVDLAEALGLPVGVRDDPAGHLPRAVRWQQFSLGKLGSVSDMHRACGADIARGSLRLWSRAGGTL
;
A
#
# COMPACT_ATOMS: atom_id res chain seq x y z
N MET A 1 -5.87 10.31 1.96
CA MET A 1 -6.13 8.86 1.84
C MET A 1 -7.63 8.64 1.95
N ARG A 2 -8.22 7.96 0.98
CA ARG A 2 -9.63 7.51 1.08
C ARG A 2 -9.65 6.26 1.97
N ALA A 3 -10.69 6.10 2.78
CA ALA A 3 -10.88 4.85 3.51
C ALA A 3 -11.17 3.73 2.49
N GLN A 4 -10.46 2.61 2.61
CA GLN A 4 -10.68 1.44 1.75
C GLN A 4 -12.01 0.80 2.15
N GLY A 5 -12.81 0.34 1.19
CA GLY A 5 -14.16 -0.15 1.44
C GLY A 5 -14.22 -1.35 2.38
N HIS A 6 -13.20 -2.22 2.35
CA HIS A 6 -13.08 -3.31 3.33
C HIS A 6 -12.93 -2.79 4.77
N GLN A 7 -12.25 -1.65 4.98
CA GLN A 7 -12.08 -1.06 6.30
C GLN A 7 -13.40 -0.49 6.81
N ILE A 8 -14.17 0.17 5.93
CA ILE A 8 -15.52 0.66 6.27
C ILE A 8 -16.40 -0.51 6.72
N PHE A 9 -16.37 -1.64 6.00
CA PHE A 9 -17.14 -2.82 6.38
C PHE A 9 -16.68 -3.41 7.72
N ALA A 10 -15.36 -3.48 7.95
CA ALA A 10 -14.79 -3.95 9.22
C ALA A 10 -15.23 -3.05 10.39
N ASP A 11 -15.21 -1.74 10.21
CA ASP A 11 -15.58 -0.76 11.23
C ASP A 11 -17.08 -0.85 11.58
N GLU A 12 -17.96 -0.93 10.56
CA GLU A 12 -19.40 -1.14 10.76
C GLU A 12 -19.71 -2.46 11.48
N LEU A 13 -19.02 -3.55 11.10
CA LEU A 13 -19.19 -4.85 11.74
C LEU A 13 -18.66 -4.86 13.18
N ALA A 14 -17.54 -4.18 13.46
CA ALA A 14 -17.01 -4.03 14.81
C ALA A 14 -17.97 -3.22 15.70
N GLN A 15 -18.52 -2.11 15.17
CA GLN A 15 -19.52 -1.32 15.89
C GLN A 15 -20.79 -2.14 16.18
N PHE A 16 -21.25 -2.95 15.23
CA PHE A 16 -22.36 -3.87 15.42
C PHE A 16 -22.06 -4.95 16.47
N ALA A 17 -20.86 -5.55 16.44
CA ALA A 17 -20.45 -6.55 17.43
C ALA A 17 -20.41 -5.98 18.85
N ALA A 18 -19.91 -4.75 19.02
CA ALA A 18 -19.82 -4.06 20.31
C ALA A 18 -21.20 -3.78 20.97
N GLY A 19 -22.30 -3.81 20.21
CA GLY A 19 -23.66 -3.59 20.69
C GLY A 19 -24.26 -4.69 21.59
N GLY A 20 -23.44 -5.61 22.11
CA GLY A 20 -23.88 -6.75 22.93
C GLY A 20 -24.40 -7.93 22.11
N THR A 21 -23.83 -8.12 20.93
CA THR A 21 -24.21 -9.17 19.98
C THR A 21 -23.50 -10.49 20.31
N ASP A 22 -23.97 -11.60 19.76
CA ASP A 22 -23.40 -12.96 19.88
C ASP A 22 -21.86 -12.97 19.75
N ALA A 23 -21.17 -13.75 20.59
CA ALA A 23 -19.71 -13.90 20.56
C ALA A 23 -19.18 -14.29 19.17
N ARG A 24 -19.95 -15.08 18.41
CA ARG A 24 -19.63 -15.46 17.03
C ARG A 24 -19.52 -14.24 16.10
N VAL A 25 -20.34 -13.21 16.29
CA VAL A 25 -20.27 -11.96 15.51
C VAL A 25 -18.98 -11.20 15.82
N SER A 26 -18.54 -11.21 17.08
CA SER A 26 -17.26 -10.59 17.48
C SER A 26 -16.08 -11.31 16.84
N GLU A 27 -16.08 -12.65 16.82
CA GLU A 27 -15.05 -13.44 16.15
C GLU A 27 -15.00 -13.19 14.63
N ILE A 28 -16.16 -13.04 13.98
CA ILE A 28 -16.22 -12.67 12.55
C ILE A 28 -15.63 -11.26 12.34
N ALA A 29 -15.99 -10.29 13.19
CA ALA A 29 -15.48 -8.93 13.12
C ALA A 29 -13.93 -8.87 13.23
N GLU A 30 -13.36 -9.61 14.18
CA GLU A 30 -11.91 -9.71 14.37
C GLU A 30 -11.19 -10.30 13.15
N ARG A 31 -11.76 -11.35 12.53
CA ARG A 31 -11.18 -11.96 11.32
C ARG A 31 -11.21 -11.00 10.12
N VAL A 32 -12.30 -10.27 9.93
CA VAL A 32 -12.42 -9.28 8.85
C VAL A 32 -11.42 -8.13 9.05
N ALA A 33 -11.26 -7.66 10.29
CA ALA A 33 -10.35 -6.58 10.64
C ALA A 33 -8.86 -6.98 10.64
N THR A 34 -8.55 -8.26 10.45
CA THR A 34 -7.15 -8.73 10.44
C THR A 34 -6.36 -8.01 9.34
N PRO A 35 -5.19 -7.40 9.64
CA PRO A 35 -4.35 -6.75 8.64
C PRO A 35 -3.91 -7.70 7.52
N LEU A 36 -3.58 -7.15 6.35
CA LEU A 36 -2.90 -7.92 5.30
C LEU A 36 -1.48 -8.25 5.73
N ARG A 37 -1.14 -9.54 5.71
CA ARG A 37 0.18 -10.04 6.08
C ARG A 37 1.13 -9.92 4.90
N VAL A 38 2.20 -9.16 5.08
CA VAL A 38 3.24 -8.94 4.08
C VAL A 38 4.52 -9.63 4.53
N THR A 39 5.09 -10.51 3.71
CA THR A 39 6.43 -11.05 3.94
C THR A 39 7.42 -10.38 3.01
N VAL A 40 8.57 -9.92 3.53
CA VAL A 40 9.65 -9.34 2.73
C VAL A 40 10.78 -10.36 2.56
N ARG A 41 11.07 -10.70 1.31
CA ARG A 41 12.15 -11.59 0.86
C ARG A 41 13.12 -10.83 -0.04
N GLY A 42 14.18 -11.51 -0.44
CA GLY A 42 15.24 -10.97 -1.28
C GLY A 42 16.60 -11.36 -0.75
N ARG A 43 17.61 -11.12 -1.58
CA ARG A 43 18.96 -11.59 -1.30
C ARG A 43 19.65 -10.81 -0.17
N PRO A 44 20.64 -11.43 0.51
CA PRO A 44 21.54 -10.70 1.40
C PRO A 44 22.12 -9.46 0.69
N GLY A 45 22.12 -8.32 1.38
CA GLY A 45 22.63 -7.05 0.83
C GLY A 45 21.65 -6.25 -0.04
N ALA A 46 20.49 -6.80 -0.43
CA ALA A 46 19.47 -6.08 -1.20
C ALA A 46 18.70 -5.02 -0.38
N GLY A 47 18.86 -5.02 0.94
CA GLY A 47 18.16 -4.11 1.86
C GLY A 47 16.79 -4.59 2.32
N ARG A 48 16.53 -5.91 2.31
CA ARG A 48 15.25 -6.51 2.74
C ARG A 48 14.79 -6.07 4.14
N GLY A 49 15.72 -5.91 5.09
CA GLY A 49 15.41 -5.44 6.45
C GLY A 49 14.96 -3.98 6.47
N THR A 50 15.62 -3.13 5.68
CA THR A 50 15.26 -1.71 5.52
C THR A 50 13.89 -1.57 4.86
N VAL A 51 13.61 -2.33 3.80
CA VAL A 51 12.29 -2.36 3.15
C VAL A 51 11.21 -2.87 4.11
N ALA A 52 11.46 -3.94 4.85
CA ALA A 52 10.53 -4.46 5.84
C ALA A 52 10.17 -3.43 6.92
N ARG A 53 11.17 -2.71 7.44
CA ARG A 53 10.95 -1.63 8.42
C ARG A 53 10.14 -0.48 7.83
N ALA A 54 10.49 -0.02 6.63
CA ALA A 54 9.78 1.04 5.94
C ALA A 54 8.30 0.66 5.67
N LEU A 55 8.04 -0.57 5.22
CA LEU A 55 6.68 -1.07 4.98
C LEU A 55 5.91 -1.27 6.29
N ALA A 56 6.57 -1.68 7.38
CA ALA A 56 5.93 -1.78 8.68
C ALA A 56 5.49 -0.40 9.19
N ALA A 57 6.30 0.64 8.95
CA ALA A 57 5.94 1.99 9.36
C ALA A 57 4.86 2.62 8.45
N ALA A 58 5.05 2.55 7.13
CA ALA A 58 4.19 3.17 6.12
C ALA A 58 2.86 2.43 5.92
N GLY A 59 2.86 1.11 6.07
CA GLY A 59 1.73 0.24 5.77
C GLY A 59 0.70 0.12 6.89
N ARG A 60 1.07 0.42 8.15
CA ARG A 60 0.15 0.34 9.30
C ARG A 60 -1.18 1.09 9.08
N PRO A 61 -1.18 2.37 8.65
CA PRO A 61 -2.43 3.09 8.37
C PRO A 61 -3.25 2.52 7.22
N ALA A 62 -2.62 1.72 6.34
CA ALA A 62 -3.28 1.03 5.24
C ALA A 62 -3.69 -0.41 5.60
N GLY A 63 -3.65 -0.79 6.89
CA GLY A 63 -4.03 -2.12 7.37
C GLY A 63 -3.06 -3.21 6.92
N LEU A 64 -1.76 -2.92 6.86
CA LEU A 64 -0.71 -3.89 6.56
C LEU A 64 0.03 -4.29 7.84
N SER A 65 0.40 -5.57 7.93
CA SER A 65 1.27 -6.12 8.96
C SER A 65 2.44 -6.83 8.30
N VAL A 66 3.67 -6.37 8.55
CA VAL A 66 4.88 -7.03 8.04
C VAL A 66 5.27 -8.15 8.98
N ALA A 67 5.23 -9.39 8.51
CA ALA A 67 5.51 -10.58 9.29
C ALA A 67 6.80 -11.27 8.80
N PRO A 68 7.51 -11.99 9.69
CA PRO A 68 8.54 -12.93 9.28
C PRO A 68 7.93 -14.05 8.42
N ALA A 69 8.78 -14.82 7.74
CA ALA A 69 8.35 -15.76 6.72
C ALA A 69 7.28 -16.77 7.20
N GLY A 70 6.16 -16.84 6.47
CA GLY A 70 5.10 -17.83 6.65
C GLY A 70 3.70 -17.21 6.51
N GLY A 71 2.81 -17.85 5.73
CA GLY A 71 1.40 -17.43 5.61
C GLY A 71 1.18 -15.97 5.18
N ALA A 72 1.83 -15.52 4.12
CA ALA A 72 1.67 -14.16 3.60
C ALA A 72 0.43 -14.03 2.73
N ASP A 73 -0.24 -12.88 2.82
CA ASP A 73 -1.28 -12.48 1.87
C ASP A 73 -0.63 -11.80 0.64
N VAL A 74 0.53 -11.14 0.81
CA VAL A 74 1.37 -10.60 -0.28
C VAL A 74 2.85 -10.84 0.02
N VAL A 75 3.62 -11.27 -0.97
CA VAL A 75 5.07 -11.41 -0.85
C VAL A 75 5.76 -10.24 -1.55
N VAL A 76 6.62 -9.53 -0.83
CA VAL A 76 7.49 -8.48 -1.40
C VAL A 76 8.88 -9.06 -1.61
N TYR A 77 9.35 -9.11 -2.85
CA TYR A 77 10.68 -9.57 -3.21
C TYR A 77 11.60 -8.39 -3.54
N VAL A 78 12.68 -8.22 -2.78
CA VAL A 78 13.57 -7.05 -2.93
C VAL A 78 14.74 -7.39 -3.84
N ILE A 79 14.84 -6.63 -4.94
CA ILE A 79 16.00 -6.59 -5.84
C ILE A 79 16.67 -5.22 -5.75
N THR A 80 17.83 -5.10 -6.37
CA THR A 80 18.54 -3.83 -6.56
C THR A 80 18.85 -3.65 -8.05
N GLU A 81 19.88 -2.87 -8.37
CA GLU A 81 20.35 -2.50 -9.72
C GLU A 81 20.09 -3.49 -10.88
N VAL A 82 20.28 -4.79 -10.66
CA VAL A 82 20.09 -5.88 -11.63
C VAL A 82 19.27 -7.02 -11.06
N VAL A 83 18.48 -7.67 -11.92
CA VAL A 83 17.85 -8.97 -11.64
C VAL A 83 18.90 -10.06 -11.89
N LYS A 84 19.30 -10.78 -10.85
CA LYS A 84 20.15 -11.97 -11.02
C LYS A 84 19.30 -13.20 -11.32
N LEU A 85 19.92 -14.25 -11.84
CA LEU A 85 19.24 -15.53 -12.12
C LEU A 85 18.58 -16.08 -10.85
N GLU A 86 19.30 -16.04 -9.72
CA GLU A 86 18.74 -16.50 -8.45
C GLU A 86 17.53 -15.67 -7.96
N ASP A 87 17.42 -14.38 -8.36
CA ASP A 87 16.24 -13.56 -8.08
C ASP A 87 15.06 -14.04 -8.92
N ALA A 88 15.27 -14.25 -10.22
CA ALA A 88 14.24 -14.69 -11.15
C ALA A 88 13.69 -16.08 -10.79
N ASP A 89 14.57 -17.02 -10.43
CA ASP A 89 14.18 -18.37 -10.01
C ASP A 89 13.32 -18.34 -8.75
N GLU A 90 13.71 -17.57 -7.73
CA GLU A 90 12.94 -17.47 -6.48
C GLU A 90 11.59 -16.77 -6.71
N ILE A 91 11.55 -15.71 -7.53
CA ILE A 91 10.31 -15.03 -7.90
C ILE A 91 9.37 -15.98 -8.65
N ALA A 92 9.88 -16.77 -9.58
CA ALA A 92 9.07 -17.75 -10.32
C ALA A 92 8.47 -18.81 -9.39
N VAL A 93 9.25 -19.31 -8.42
CA VAL A 93 8.75 -20.22 -7.38
C VAL A 93 7.66 -19.56 -6.55
N LEU A 94 7.86 -18.33 -6.09
CA LEU A 94 6.87 -17.58 -5.31
C LEU A 94 5.60 -17.30 -6.11
N ALA A 95 5.72 -16.99 -7.40
CA ALA A 95 4.58 -16.73 -8.28
C ALA A 95 3.69 -17.96 -8.50
N SER A 96 4.22 -19.18 -8.30
CA SER A 96 3.43 -20.42 -8.29
C SER A 96 2.64 -20.66 -7.01
N SER A 97 2.86 -19.85 -5.97
CA SER A 97 2.10 -19.92 -4.71
C SER A 97 0.79 -19.12 -4.81
N LEU A 98 -0.12 -19.31 -3.86
CA LEU A 98 -1.40 -18.60 -3.82
C LEU A 98 -1.25 -17.09 -3.51
N ALA A 99 -0.10 -16.65 -3.00
CA ALA A 99 0.11 -15.26 -2.62
C ALA A 99 0.73 -14.45 -3.78
N PRO A 100 0.16 -13.30 -4.17
CA PRO A 100 0.75 -12.44 -5.19
C PRO A 100 2.13 -11.92 -4.78
N VAL A 101 3.00 -11.77 -5.78
CA VAL A 101 4.37 -11.26 -5.61
C VAL A 101 4.47 -9.84 -6.14
N LEU A 102 4.96 -8.93 -5.29
CA LEU A 102 5.42 -7.61 -5.66
C LEU A 102 6.94 -7.57 -5.61
N VAL A 103 7.59 -7.19 -6.69
CA VAL A 103 9.03 -6.96 -6.70
C VAL A 103 9.30 -5.50 -6.38
N VAL A 104 10.27 -5.24 -5.50
CA VAL A 104 10.71 -3.89 -5.17
C VAL A 104 12.14 -3.70 -5.64
N LEU A 105 12.34 -2.76 -6.58
CA LEU A 105 13.65 -2.27 -6.97
C LEU A 105 14.12 -1.27 -5.92
N ASN A 106 14.80 -1.77 -4.88
CA ASN A 106 15.34 -0.96 -3.81
C ASN A 106 16.64 -0.26 -4.25
N LYS A 107 16.99 0.82 -3.54
CA LYS A 107 18.09 1.73 -3.87
C LYS A 107 17.88 2.38 -5.24
N ALA A 108 16.65 2.84 -5.48
CA ALA A 108 16.24 3.47 -6.73
C ALA A 108 17.08 4.71 -7.09
N ASP A 109 17.66 5.37 -6.08
CA ASP A 109 18.64 6.46 -6.21
C ASP A 109 19.90 6.05 -7.01
N LEU A 110 20.23 4.76 -7.07
CA LEU A 110 21.38 4.24 -7.82
C LEU A 110 21.08 3.89 -9.28
N CYS A 111 19.85 4.12 -9.78
CA CYS A 111 19.49 3.83 -11.17
C CYS A 111 20.07 4.80 -12.20
N GLY A 112 20.88 5.77 -11.76
CA GLY A 112 21.60 6.74 -12.58
C GLY A 112 20.98 8.14 -12.54
N PHE A 113 21.80 9.16 -12.74
CA PHE A 113 21.41 10.58 -12.64
C PHE A 113 21.11 11.25 -13.99
N ALA A 114 21.08 10.48 -15.09
CA ALA A 114 20.79 11.02 -16.42
C ALA A 114 19.29 11.32 -16.62
N GLY A 115 18.97 12.28 -17.50
CA GLY A 115 17.58 12.63 -17.84
C GLY A 115 16.83 13.29 -16.68
N ASP A 116 15.58 12.90 -16.46
CA ASP A 116 14.66 13.49 -15.46
C ASP A 116 14.94 13.06 -14.00
N GLY A 117 16.12 12.50 -13.74
CA GLY A 117 16.58 12.10 -12.40
C GLY A 117 16.38 10.61 -12.06
N PRO A 118 16.91 10.18 -10.91
CA PRO A 118 17.08 8.76 -10.59
C PRO A 118 15.76 8.00 -10.40
N ILE A 119 14.71 8.66 -9.90
CA ILE A 119 13.40 8.02 -9.73
C ILE A 119 12.77 7.70 -11.08
N THR A 120 12.86 8.60 -12.06
CA THR A 120 12.34 8.35 -13.42
C THR A 120 13.12 7.23 -14.10
N ALA A 121 14.44 7.19 -13.94
CA ALA A 121 15.29 6.09 -14.42
C ALA A 121 14.92 4.76 -13.77
N ALA A 122 14.69 4.75 -12.46
CA ALA A 122 14.25 3.57 -11.71
C ALA A 122 12.87 3.08 -12.19
N GLN A 123 11.91 3.98 -12.41
CA GLN A 123 10.59 3.63 -12.95
C GLN A 123 10.69 2.99 -14.35
N ALA A 124 11.56 3.52 -15.22
CA ALA A 124 11.78 2.91 -16.54
C ALA A 124 12.37 1.49 -16.41
N ARG A 125 13.32 1.30 -15.48
CA ARG A 125 13.91 -0.01 -15.19
C ARG A 125 12.91 -0.99 -14.59
N CYS A 126 12.04 -0.55 -13.69
CA CYS A 126 10.95 -1.35 -13.14
C CYS A 126 10.05 -1.92 -14.25
N ARG A 127 9.70 -1.13 -15.26
CA ARG A 127 8.90 -1.62 -16.41
C ARG A 127 9.61 -2.73 -17.19
N GLN A 128 10.93 -2.58 -17.40
CA GLN A 128 11.74 -3.60 -18.08
C GLN A 128 11.80 -4.90 -17.26
N PHE A 129 12.04 -4.79 -15.96
CA PHE A 129 12.06 -5.95 -15.07
C PHE A 129 10.69 -6.61 -14.93
N ALA A 130 9.60 -5.83 -14.92
CA ALA A 130 8.26 -6.37 -14.85
C ALA A 130 7.94 -7.26 -16.06
N ALA A 131 8.33 -6.82 -17.26
CA ALA A 131 8.18 -7.62 -18.47
C ALA A 131 9.02 -8.90 -18.43
N HIS A 132 10.22 -8.85 -17.86
CA HIS A 132 11.11 -10.01 -17.74
C HIS A 132 10.66 -11.02 -16.69
N LEU A 133 10.17 -10.55 -15.54
CA LEU A 133 9.80 -11.37 -14.39
C LEU A 133 8.35 -11.85 -14.42
N GLY A 134 7.49 -11.22 -15.23
CA GLY A 134 6.05 -11.49 -15.20
C GLY A 134 5.37 -11.05 -13.89
N ALA A 135 6.02 -10.18 -13.11
CA ALA A 135 5.53 -9.68 -11.82
C ALA A 135 5.54 -8.15 -11.81
N ALA A 136 4.69 -7.54 -10.98
CA ALA A 136 4.74 -6.10 -10.76
C ALA A 136 6.07 -5.71 -10.12
N VAL A 137 6.69 -4.61 -10.60
CA VAL A 137 7.94 -4.08 -10.03
C VAL A 137 7.75 -2.61 -9.71
N GLU A 138 8.06 -2.21 -8.48
CA GLU A 138 7.98 -0.81 -8.03
C GLU A 138 9.33 -0.32 -7.50
N PRO A 139 9.72 0.94 -7.75
CA PRO A 139 10.96 1.51 -7.23
C PRO A 139 10.79 1.89 -5.75
N MET A 140 11.87 1.79 -4.98
CA MET A 140 11.88 2.29 -3.60
C MET A 140 13.29 2.75 -3.20
N ILE A 141 13.35 3.79 -2.36
CA ILE A 141 14.56 4.12 -1.60
C ILE A 141 14.26 3.84 -0.13
N GLY A 142 14.46 2.59 0.29
CA GLY A 142 14.07 2.14 1.62
C GLY A 142 14.70 2.96 2.75
N LEU A 143 15.91 3.46 2.54
CA LEU A 143 16.60 4.26 3.53
C LEU A 143 15.87 5.60 3.79
N LEU A 144 15.55 6.35 2.74
CA LEU A 144 14.78 7.61 2.89
C LEU A 144 13.38 7.37 3.46
N ALA A 145 12.76 6.23 3.14
CA ALA A 145 11.46 5.86 3.70
C ALA A 145 11.54 5.70 5.22
N VAL A 146 12.53 4.94 5.72
CA VAL A 146 12.77 4.80 7.16
C VAL A 146 13.00 6.16 7.80
N THR A 147 13.92 6.97 7.28
CA THR A 147 14.29 8.25 7.91
C THR A 147 13.13 9.22 7.97
N ALA A 148 12.23 9.18 6.99
CA ALA A 148 11.01 9.97 6.98
C ALA A 148 9.97 9.52 8.03
N LEU A 149 9.98 8.25 8.43
CA LEU A 149 8.90 7.61 9.21
C LEU A 149 9.29 7.24 10.64
N ASP A 150 10.57 6.95 10.91
CA ASP A 150 11.09 6.46 12.19
C ASP A 150 11.75 7.57 13.04
N ASP A 151 11.36 8.82 12.80
CA ASP A 151 11.84 10.02 13.51
C ASP A 151 13.37 10.15 13.64
N GLN A 152 14.11 9.65 12.64
CA GLN A 152 15.58 9.69 12.63
C GLN A 152 16.17 11.08 12.31
N LEU A 153 15.32 12.03 11.89
CA LEU A 153 15.70 13.43 11.72
C LEU A 153 15.61 14.17 13.07
N ASP A 154 16.52 13.83 13.97
CA ASP A 154 16.68 14.52 15.25
C ASP A 154 17.37 15.88 15.10
N ASP A 155 17.47 16.63 16.21
CA ASP A 155 18.03 17.98 16.23
C ASP A 155 19.51 18.00 15.81
N ASP A 156 20.28 16.94 16.11
CA ASP A 156 21.69 16.83 15.74
C ASP A 156 21.85 16.66 14.22
N LEU A 157 21.08 15.73 13.63
CA LEU A 157 21.09 15.48 12.20
C LEU A 157 20.60 16.70 11.42
N TRP A 158 19.59 17.39 11.97
CA TRP A 158 19.09 18.65 11.44
C TRP A 158 20.14 19.77 11.48
N ALA A 159 20.86 19.93 12.60
CA ALA A 159 21.94 20.90 12.74
C ALA A 159 23.09 20.62 11.74
N ALA A 160 23.44 19.35 11.55
CA ALA A 160 24.45 18.93 10.57
C ALA A 160 24.03 19.29 9.14
N LEU A 161 22.78 19.03 8.76
CA LEU A 161 22.22 19.41 7.45
C LEU A 161 22.25 20.93 7.25
N HIS A 162 21.89 21.71 8.27
CA HIS A 162 21.97 23.17 8.23
C HIS A 162 23.39 23.70 8.07
N ALA A 163 24.36 23.09 8.77
CA ALA A 163 25.77 23.46 8.66
C ALA A 163 26.30 23.19 7.23
N LEU A 164 25.97 22.03 6.64
CA LEU A 164 26.31 21.73 5.24
C LEU A 164 25.63 22.68 4.25
N ALA A 165 24.36 23.00 4.48
CA ALA A 165 23.60 23.92 3.64
C ALA A 165 24.19 25.34 3.64
N SER A 166 24.72 25.78 4.78
CA SER A 166 25.34 27.10 4.98
C SER A 166 26.80 27.16 4.53
N CYS A 167 27.47 26.01 4.38
CA CYS A 167 28.87 25.95 3.96
C CYS A 167 29.02 26.24 2.45
N PRO A 168 29.84 27.23 2.06
CA PRO A 168 30.27 27.39 0.67
C PRO A 168 30.94 26.09 0.19
N GLY A 169 30.50 25.54 -0.94
CA GLY A 169 31.02 24.26 -1.45
C GLY A 169 30.51 23.00 -0.72
N GLY A 170 29.60 23.10 0.25
CA GLY A 170 29.08 21.93 0.98
C GLY A 170 28.32 20.90 0.12
N SER A 171 27.89 21.28 -1.10
CA SER A 171 27.34 20.34 -2.07
C SER A 171 28.42 19.61 -2.89
N VAL A 172 29.59 20.24 -3.10
CA VAL A 172 30.69 19.63 -3.87
C VAL A 172 31.25 18.39 -3.16
N SER A 173 31.23 18.37 -1.82
CA SER A 173 31.60 17.19 -1.04
C SER A 173 30.61 16.02 -1.15
N LEU A 174 29.42 16.24 -1.72
CA LEU A 174 28.37 15.23 -1.88
C LEU A 174 28.32 14.62 -3.29
N ASP A 175 28.98 15.25 -4.27
CA ASP A 175 29.05 14.78 -5.66
C ASP A 175 30.10 13.66 -5.87
N GLY A 176 30.74 13.21 -4.78
CA GLY A 176 31.86 12.26 -4.78
C GLY A 176 31.53 10.90 -4.14
N SER A 177 32.54 10.27 -3.54
CA SER A 177 32.40 9.02 -2.81
C SER A 177 32.15 9.24 -1.32
N PHE A 178 31.79 8.17 -0.60
CA PHE A 178 31.71 8.16 0.86
C PHE A 178 33.01 8.68 1.51
N ASP A 179 34.16 8.19 1.05
CA ASP A 179 35.47 8.64 1.54
C ASP A 179 35.72 10.12 1.24
N GLY A 180 35.26 10.59 0.07
CA GLY A 180 35.33 12.01 -0.28
C GLY A 180 34.52 12.88 0.67
N PHE A 181 33.31 12.46 1.02
CA PHE A 181 32.46 13.18 1.97
C PHE A 181 33.02 13.17 3.40
N LEU A 182 33.55 12.03 3.85
CA LEU A 182 34.18 11.87 5.18
C LEU A 182 35.54 12.57 5.29
N GLY A 183 36.28 12.70 4.19
CA GLY A 183 37.56 13.41 4.12
C GLY A 183 37.43 14.91 3.82
N ALA A 184 36.25 15.38 3.39
CA ALA A 184 36.04 16.78 3.03
C ALA A 184 36.28 17.72 4.22
N ASN A 185 36.89 18.87 3.94
CA ASN A 185 37.01 19.97 4.90
C ASN A 185 35.68 20.75 4.95
N ASN A 186 34.77 20.31 5.80
CA ASN A 186 33.45 20.93 5.99
C ASN A 186 33.13 21.07 7.49
N PRO A 187 32.17 21.92 7.89
CA PRO A 187 31.95 22.27 9.30
C PRO A 187 31.27 21.17 10.12
N VAL A 188 30.93 20.02 9.52
CA VAL A 188 30.23 18.93 10.21
C VAL A 188 31.25 17.90 10.72
N PRO A 189 31.23 17.56 12.02
CA PRO A 189 32.09 16.51 12.57
C PRO A 189 31.93 15.18 11.83
N THR A 190 33.01 14.40 11.75
CA THR A 190 33.03 13.09 11.07
C THR A 190 31.93 12.15 11.58
N ASP A 191 31.68 12.12 12.88
CA ASP A 191 30.67 11.27 13.50
C ASP A 191 29.26 11.63 13.03
N ALA A 192 28.97 12.94 12.90
CA ALA A 192 27.71 13.42 12.34
C ALA A 192 27.60 13.14 10.84
N ARG A 193 28.71 13.17 10.08
CA ARG A 193 28.74 12.76 8.67
C ARG A 193 28.48 11.26 8.50
N LEU A 194 29.03 10.41 9.36
CA LEU A 194 28.72 8.98 9.39
C LEU A 194 27.23 8.75 9.67
N ARG A 195 26.66 9.44 10.67
CA ARG A 195 25.22 9.38 10.95
C ARG A 195 24.37 9.83 9.77
N LEU A 196 24.78 10.88 9.04
CA LEU A 196 24.10 11.33 7.82
C LEU A 196 24.15 10.25 6.73
N LEU A 197 25.29 9.60 6.52
CA LEU A 197 25.41 8.52 5.56
C LEU A 197 24.58 7.29 5.95
N ASP A 198 24.58 6.93 7.24
CA ASP A 198 23.78 5.81 7.75
C ASP A 198 22.28 6.06 7.62
N ALA A 199 21.84 7.31 7.76
CA ALA A 199 20.43 7.69 7.71
C ALA A 199 19.95 8.04 6.29
N LEU A 200 20.76 8.70 5.47
CA LEU A 200 20.29 9.31 4.22
C LEU A 200 21.10 8.89 3.00
N ASP A 201 22.26 8.27 3.17
CA ASP A 201 23.27 8.11 2.13
C ASP A 201 23.68 9.49 1.54
N LEU A 202 24.58 9.50 0.54
CA LEU A 202 24.98 10.70 -0.18
C LEU A 202 23.81 11.35 -0.90
N PHE A 203 22.97 10.55 -1.58
CA PHE A 203 21.82 11.04 -2.32
C PHE A 203 20.82 11.78 -1.41
N GLY A 204 20.42 11.15 -0.30
CA GLY A 204 19.49 11.76 0.64
C GLY A 204 20.09 12.96 1.36
N THR A 205 21.39 12.93 1.66
CA THR A 205 22.09 14.08 2.26
C THR A 205 22.10 15.27 1.30
N ALA A 206 22.40 15.05 0.02
CA ALA A 206 22.34 16.09 -1.00
C ALA A 206 20.93 16.66 -1.18
N LEU A 207 19.92 15.78 -1.22
CA LEU A 207 18.51 16.17 -1.28
C LEU A 207 18.10 17.01 -0.06
N ALA A 208 18.49 16.59 1.15
CA ALA A 208 18.17 17.28 2.38
C ALA A 208 18.85 18.65 2.47
N VAL A 209 20.14 18.74 2.10
CA VAL A 209 20.87 20.02 2.02
C VAL A 209 20.21 20.97 1.02
N ALA A 210 19.81 20.49 -0.15
CA ALA A 210 19.09 21.30 -1.13
C ALA A 210 17.73 21.78 -0.59
N ALA A 211 17.00 20.94 0.13
CA ALA A 211 15.72 21.30 0.74
C ALA A 211 15.89 22.36 1.84
N VAL A 212 16.93 22.26 2.68
CA VAL A 212 17.25 23.25 3.71
C VAL A 212 17.61 24.60 3.11
N ARG A 213 18.37 24.62 2.00
CA ARG A 213 18.67 25.85 1.25
C ARG A 213 17.41 26.54 0.71
N GLN A 214 16.37 25.76 0.40
CA GLN A 214 15.04 26.27 0.02
C GLN A 214 14.17 26.67 1.23
N ARG A 215 14.75 26.74 2.45
CA ARG A 215 14.08 27.11 3.70
C ARG A 215 12.94 26.14 4.11
N ASN A 216 13.01 24.89 3.68
CA ASN A 216 12.15 23.85 4.23
C ASN A 216 12.58 23.53 5.67
N GLY A 217 11.62 23.40 6.58
CA GLY A 217 11.79 22.89 7.94
C GLY A 217 11.68 21.36 8.02
N PRO A 218 11.85 20.78 9.22
CA PRO A 218 11.94 19.33 9.42
C PRO A 218 10.72 18.55 8.90
N ALA A 219 9.51 19.07 9.11
CA ALA A 219 8.29 18.42 8.63
C ALA A 219 8.20 18.38 7.09
N GLN A 220 8.61 19.46 6.43
CA GLN A 220 8.65 19.52 4.96
C GLN A 220 9.74 18.59 4.39
N LEU A 221 10.89 18.48 5.07
CA LEU A 221 11.91 17.51 4.71
C LEU A 221 11.39 16.07 4.85
N ARG A 222 10.78 15.70 5.99
CA ARG A 222 10.17 14.36 6.17
C ARG A 222 9.17 14.05 5.06
N ALA A 223 8.31 15.00 4.70
CA ALA A 223 7.35 14.83 3.60
C ALA A 223 8.04 14.68 2.22
N LEU A 224 9.14 15.40 1.97
CA LEU A 224 9.95 15.25 0.76
C LEU A 224 10.61 13.88 0.71
N LEU A 225 11.26 13.43 1.79
CA LEU A 225 11.92 12.13 1.87
C LEU A 225 10.93 10.98 1.66
N ARG A 226 9.75 11.05 2.29
CA ARG A 226 8.67 10.07 2.09
C ARG A 226 8.21 10.00 0.63
N ARG A 227 8.06 11.15 -0.02
CA ARG A 227 7.66 11.21 -1.43
C ARG A 227 8.73 10.65 -2.35
N VAL A 228 9.99 11.05 -2.16
CA VAL A 228 11.12 10.61 -3.00
C VAL A 228 11.48 9.14 -2.77
N SER A 229 11.18 8.59 -1.60
CA SER A 229 11.40 7.17 -1.32
C SER A 229 10.48 6.22 -2.07
N CYS A 230 9.41 6.73 -2.68
CA CYS A 230 8.37 5.98 -3.38
C CYS A 230 7.61 4.95 -2.51
N VAL A 231 7.76 4.99 -1.18
CA VAL A 231 7.15 4.01 -0.27
C VAL A 231 5.62 3.97 -0.37
N ASP A 232 4.97 5.11 -0.59
CA ASP A 232 3.52 5.18 -0.71
C ASP A 232 3.03 4.43 -1.95
N GLY A 233 3.74 4.53 -3.09
CA GLY A 233 3.41 3.77 -4.29
C GLY A 233 3.56 2.26 -4.10
N VAL A 234 4.57 1.82 -3.34
CA VAL A 234 4.76 0.41 -2.97
C VAL A 234 3.61 -0.07 -2.07
N VAL A 235 3.21 0.73 -1.07
CA VAL A 235 2.08 0.42 -0.18
C VAL A 235 0.77 0.33 -0.96
N ASP A 236 0.50 1.28 -1.85
CA ASP A 236 -0.68 1.27 -2.71
C ASP A 236 -0.72 0.02 -3.60
N ARG A 237 0.44 -0.41 -4.11
CA ARG A 237 0.56 -1.63 -4.92
C ARG A 237 0.30 -2.90 -4.10
N ILE A 238 0.79 -2.98 -2.86
CA ILE A 238 0.49 -4.09 -1.95
C ILE A 238 -1.00 -4.14 -1.63
N VAL A 239 -1.62 -2.99 -1.35
CA VAL A 239 -3.06 -2.87 -1.10
C VAL A 239 -3.85 -3.41 -2.29
N ALA A 240 -3.48 -3.02 -3.52
CA ALA A 240 -4.15 -3.49 -4.72
C ALA A 240 -4.01 -5.01 -4.90
N LEU A 241 -2.81 -5.57 -4.70
CA LEU A 241 -2.58 -7.02 -4.79
C LEU A 241 -3.35 -7.80 -3.72
N GLY A 242 -3.54 -7.24 -2.52
CA GLY A 242 -4.31 -7.86 -1.44
C GLY A 242 -5.82 -7.58 -1.46
N ALA A 243 -6.33 -6.88 -2.48
CA ALA A 243 -7.75 -6.53 -2.59
C ALA A 243 -8.64 -7.79 -2.67
N GLU A 244 -8.19 -8.82 -3.40
CA GLU A 244 -8.88 -10.11 -3.49
C GLU A 244 -8.99 -10.80 -2.13
N THR A 245 -7.88 -10.91 -1.38
CA THR A 245 -7.89 -11.50 -0.03
C THR A 245 -8.83 -10.76 0.91
N ARG A 246 -8.84 -9.43 0.88
CA ARG A 246 -9.74 -8.61 1.70
C ARG A 246 -11.20 -8.79 1.30
N TYR A 247 -11.49 -8.81 0.00
CA TYR A 247 -12.85 -9.01 -0.47
C TYR A 247 -13.35 -10.41 -0.13
N GLN A 248 -12.51 -11.44 -0.24
CA GLN A 248 -12.84 -12.79 0.19
C GLN A 248 -13.19 -12.85 1.68
N ARG A 249 -12.43 -12.16 2.55
CA ARG A 249 -12.77 -12.07 3.99
C ARG A 249 -14.15 -11.44 4.22
N VAL A 250 -14.53 -10.44 3.42
CA VAL A 250 -15.88 -9.83 3.47
C VAL A 250 -16.94 -10.84 3.04
N LEU A 251 -16.71 -11.59 1.97
CA LEU A 251 -17.65 -12.62 1.50
C LEU A 251 -17.84 -13.73 2.54
N ASP A 252 -16.76 -14.23 3.12
CA ASP A 252 -16.78 -15.27 4.14
C ASP A 252 -17.57 -14.78 5.38
N ALA A 253 -17.28 -13.57 5.84
CA ALA A 253 -17.98 -12.96 6.96
C ALA A 253 -19.48 -12.78 6.70
N VAL A 254 -19.85 -12.32 5.50
CA VAL A 254 -21.25 -12.20 5.10
C VAL A 254 -21.94 -13.56 5.11
N ALA A 255 -21.32 -14.59 4.53
CA ALA A 255 -21.90 -15.92 4.50
C ALA A 255 -22.11 -16.50 5.91
N GLU A 256 -21.17 -16.27 6.82
CA GLU A 256 -21.30 -16.65 8.23
C GLU A 256 -22.42 -15.88 8.94
N LEU A 257 -22.51 -14.56 8.73
CA LEU A 257 -23.58 -13.73 9.27
C LEU A 257 -24.96 -14.13 8.71
N GLU A 258 -25.06 -14.45 7.42
CA GLU A 258 -26.28 -14.95 6.79
C GLU A 258 -26.71 -16.29 7.42
N ALA A 259 -25.78 -17.19 7.72
CA ALA A 259 -26.08 -18.43 8.44
C ALA A 259 -26.58 -18.16 9.88
N LEU A 260 -26.02 -17.16 10.56
CA LEU A 260 -26.51 -16.72 11.89
C LEU A 260 -27.90 -16.11 11.81
N ALA A 261 -28.24 -15.38 10.75
CA ALA A 261 -29.54 -14.72 10.59
C ALA A 261 -30.73 -15.71 10.48
N VAL A 262 -30.46 -16.98 10.11
CA VAL A 262 -31.50 -18.01 9.94
C VAL A 262 -31.99 -18.60 11.27
N SER A 263 -31.31 -18.34 12.40
CA SER A 263 -31.64 -18.93 13.72
C SER A 263 -33.05 -18.62 14.23
N GLY A 264 -33.70 -17.57 13.73
CA GLY A 264 -35.07 -17.17 14.10
C GLY A 264 -35.21 -16.62 15.53
N ASP A 265 -34.10 -16.35 16.22
CA ASP A 265 -34.06 -15.68 17.51
C ASP A 265 -33.77 -14.18 17.36
N GLN A 266 -33.85 -13.42 18.45
CA GLN A 266 -33.58 -11.97 18.43
C GLN A 266 -32.18 -11.63 17.92
N ALA A 267 -31.20 -12.52 18.10
CA ALA A 267 -29.85 -12.32 17.59
C ALA A 267 -29.84 -12.43 16.05
N GLY A 268 -30.50 -13.45 15.50
CA GLY A 268 -30.66 -13.63 14.06
C GLY A 268 -31.39 -12.46 13.39
N GLU A 269 -32.45 -11.94 14.01
CA GLU A 269 -33.17 -10.75 13.53
C GLU A 269 -32.26 -9.51 13.46
N ARG A 270 -31.45 -9.26 14.50
CA ARG A 270 -30.48 -8.14 14.51
C ARG A 270 -29.41 -8.29 13.43
N VAL A 271 -28.93 -9.52 13.18
CA VAL A 271 -27.96 -9.78 12.11
C VAL A 271 -28.61 -9.55 10.73
N SER A 272 -29.85 -10.00 10.53
CA SER A 272 -30.61 -9.74 9.30
C SER A 272 -30.81 -8.23 9.05
N GLU A 273 -31.15 -7.48 10.10
CA GLU A 273 -31.26 -6.03 10.05
C GLU A 273 -29.92 -5.40 9.65
N PHE A 274 -28.83 -5.78 10.34
CA PHE A 274 -27.48 -5.29 10.05
C PHE A 274 -27.07 -5.51 8.59
N LEU A 275 -27.29 -6.72 8.05
CA LEU A 275 -26.96 -7.05 6.65
C LEU A 275 -27.79 -6.26 5.63
N SER A 276 -28.98 -5.81 6.02
CA SER A 276 -29.92 -5.07 5.18
C SER A 276 -29.76 -3.55 5.26
N ARG A 277 -29.02 -3.04 6.25
CA ARG A 277 -28.73 -1.60 6.40
C ARG A 277 -27.99 -1.08 5.18
N ASP A 278 -28.40 0.11 4.74
CA ASP A 278 -27.79 0.77 3.60
C ASP A 278 -26.27 0.96 3.78
N ASP A 279 -25.82 1.32 4.99
CA ASP A 279 -24.40 1.56 5.25
C ASP A 279 -23.58 0.26 5.13
N THR A 280 -24.08 -0.86 5.64
CA THR A 280 -23.49 -2.19 5.44
C THR A 280 -23.43 -2.58 3.96
N VAL A 281 -24.51 -2.34 3.21
CA VAL A 281 -24.57 -2.63 1.77
C VAL A 281 -23.60 -1.75 0.97
N ILE A 282 -23.47 -0.47 1.32
CA ILE A 282 -22.54 0.47 0.70
C ILE A 282 -21.09 0.12 1.06
N ALA A 283 -20.82 -0.31 2.30
CA ALA A 283 -19.52 -0.77 2.73
C ALA A 283 -19.07 -2.03 1.97
N ARG A 284 -19.98 -3.02 1.81
CA ARG A 284 -19.76 -4.21 0.96
C ARG A 284 -19.47 -3.83 -0.49
N MET A 285 -20.27 -2.92 -1.06
CA MET A 285 -19.98 -2.37 -2.38
C MET A 285 -18.59 -1.75 -2.42
N GLY A 286 -18.20 -0.96 -1.41
CA GLY A 286 -16.88 -0.36 -1.33
C GLY A 286 -15.76 -1.40 -1.47
N ALA A 287 -15.85 -2.52 -0.74
CA ALA A 287 -14.87 -3.61 -0.83
C ALA A 287 -14.85 -4.27 -2.22
N ALA A 288 -16.03 -4.46 -2.84
CA ALA A 288 -16.14 -4.98 -4.21
C ALA A 288 -15.55 -4.02 -5.25
N VAL A 289 -15.75 -2.69 -5.09
CA VAL A 289 -15.15 -1.68 -5.95
C VAL A 289 -13.63 -1.68 -5.82
N ASP A 290 -13.08 -1.83 -4.61
CA ASP A 290 -11.63 -1.92 -4.41
C ASP A 290 -11.03 -3.13 -5.17
N LEU A 291 -11.71 -4.29 -5.16
CA LEU A 291 -11.32 -5.44 -5.99
C LEU A 291 -11.43 -5.14 -7.48
N ALA A 292 -12.54 -4.54 -7.94
CA ALA A 292 -12.73 -4.20 -9.34
C ALA A 292 -11.65 -3.23 -9.85
N GLU A 293 -11.32 -2.21 -9.07
CA GLU A 293 -10.26 -1.24 -9.36
C GLU A 293 -8.88 -1.92 -9.40
N ALA A 294 -8.60 -2.85 -8.48
CA ALA A 294 -7.36 -3.64 -8.49
C ALA A 294 -7.22 -4.54 -9.73
N LEU A 295 -8.33 -5.03 -10.27
CA LEU A 295 -8.39 -5.79 -11.53
C LEU A 295 -8.40 -4.89 -12.78
N GLY A 296 -8.32 -3.56 -12.62
CA GLY A 296 -8.37 -2.60 -13.73
C GLY A 296 -9.76 -2.48 -14.39
N LEU A 297 -10.83 -2.95 -13.73
CA LEU A 297 -12.18 -2.85 -14.22
C LEU A 297 -12.75 -1.44 -13.93
N PRO A 298 -13.18 -0.68 -14.96
CA PRO A 298 -13.64 0.68 -14.73
C PRO A 298 -15.04 0.68 -14.09
N VAL A 299 -15.14 1.16 -12.85
CA VAL A 299 -16.38 1.20 -12.07
C VAL A 299 -17.18 2.50 -12.31
N GLY A 300 -16.49 3.60 -12.64
CA GLY A 300 -17.06 4.95 -12.79
C GLY A 300 -16.88 5.81 -11.53
N VAL A 301 -17.29 7.08 -11.61
CA VAL A 301 -17.18 8.02 -10.48
C VAL A 301 -18.08 7.56 -9.34
N ARG A 302 -17.54 7.47 -8.12
CA ARG A 302 -18.28 6.94 -6.95
C ARG A 302 -19.47 7.85 -6.58
N ASP A 303 -19.24 9.17 -6.55
CA ASP A 303 -20.16 10.21 -6.06
C ASP A 303 -20.86 10.99 -7.19
N ASP A 304 -21.27 10.28 -8.25
CA ASP A 304 -22.10 10.85 -9.31
C ASP A 304 -23.54 10.29 -9.21
N PRO A 305 -24.51 11.05 -8.68
CA PRO A 305 -25.90 10.62 -8.56
C PRO A 305 -26.51 10.13 -9.88
N ALA A 306 -26.19 10.80 -10.99
CA ALA A 306 -26.69 10.41 -12.31
C ALA A 306 -26.06 9.09 -12.79
N GLY A 307 -24.85 8.78 -12.33
CA GLY A 307 -24.11 7.57 -12.67
C GLY A 307 -24.52 6.32 -11.87
N HIS A 308 -25.29 6.45 -10.78
CA HIS A 308 -25.62 5.32 -9.91
C HIS A 308 -26.45 4.22 -10.61
N LEU A 309 -27.54 4.58 -11.29
CA LEU A 309 -28.39 3.59 -11.97
C LEU A 309 -27.69 2.94 -13.19
N PRO A 310 -27.01 3.69 -14.08
CA PRO A 310 -26.20 3.09 -15.14
C PRO A 310 -25.14 2.11 -14.62
N ARG A 311 -24.46 2.47 -13.51
CA ARG A 311 -23.49 1.58 -12.85
C ARG A 311 -24.16 0.30 -12.34
N ALA A 312 -25.32 0.42 -11.70
CA ALA A 312 -26.07 -0.75 -11.20
C ALA A 312 -26.41 -1.74 -12.32
N VAL A 313 -26.97 -1.26 -13.43
CA VAL A 313 -27.35 -2.10 -14.58
C VAL A 313 -26.13 -2.80 -15.17
N ARG A 314 -25.03 -2.08 -15.36
CA ARG A 314 -23.79 -2.64 -15.93
C ARG A 314 -23.22 -3.76 -15.06
N TRP A 315 -23.14 -3.55 -13.75
CA TRP A 315 -22.56 -4.53 -12.83
C TRP A 315 -23.49 -5.73 -12.56
N GLN A 316 -24.81 -5.54 -12.70
CA GLN A 316 -25.76 -6.65 -12.74
C GLN A 316 -25.57 -7.52 -14.00
N GLN A 317 -25.31 -6.92 -15.16
CA GLN A 317 -25.00 -7.69 -16.36
C GLN A 317 -23.66 -8.44 -16.23
N PHE A 318 -22.67 -7.80 -15.60
CA PHE A 318 -21.39 -8.43 -15.28
C PHE A 318 -21.57 -9.65 -14.36
N SER A 319 -22.34 -9.51 -13.27
CA SER A 319 -22.57 -10.61 -12.32
C SER A 319 -23.33 -11.79 -12.92
N LEU A 320 -24.15 -11.56 -13.94
CA LEU A 320 -24.86 -12.60 -14.69
C LEU A 320 -23.97 -13.27 -15.76
N GLY A 321 -22.69 -12.91 -15.88
CA GLY A 321 -21.79 -13.46 -16.90
C GLY A 321 -22.13 -13.02 -18.33
N LYS A 322 -22.98 -11.99 -18.50
CA LYS A 322 -23.37 -11.49 -19.84
C LYS A 322 -22.23 -10.73 -20.55
N LEU A 323 -21.16 -10.42 -19.82
CA LEU A 323 -19.96 -9.76 -20.33
C LEU A 323 -18.76 -10.72 -20.45
N GLY A 324 -18.96 -12.03 -20.22
CA GLY A 324 -17.91 -13.05 -20.31
C GLY A 324 -17.99 -14.08 -19.17
N SER A 325 -17.16 -15.12 -19.26
CA SER A 325 -17.01 -16.09 -18.16
C SER A 325 -16.39 -15.39 -16.94
N VAL A 326 -17.05 -15.53 -15.79
CA VAL A 326 -16.67 -14.90 -14.52
C VAL A 326 -16.59 -15.97 -13.43
N SER A 327 -15.60 -15.88 -12.54
CA SER A 327 -15.53 -16.70 -11.33
C SER A 327 -16.68 -16.37 -10.37
N ASP A 328 -16.93 -17.21 -9.36
CA ASP A 328 -17.92 -16.92 -8.32
C ASP A 328 -17.62 -15.60 -7.59
N MET A 329 -16.34 -15.32 -7.31
CA MET A 329 -15.92 -14.07 -6.71
C MET A 329 -16.24 -12.86 -7.61
N HIS A 330 -16.00 -12.96 -8.92
CA HIS A 330 -16.37 -11.90 -9.86
C HIS A 330 -17.90 -11.70 -9.95
N ARG A 331 -18.68 -12.78 -9.87
CA ARG A 331 -20.15 -12.67 -9.79
C ARG A 331 -20.59 -11.94 -8.52
N ALA A 332 -20.05 -12.32 -7.37
CA ALA A 332 -20.34 -11.67 -6.09
C ALA A 332 -19.97 -10.19 -6.13
N CYS A 333 -18.78 -9.87 -6.65
CA CYS A 333 -18.29 -8.50 -6.84
C CYS A 333 -19.29 -7.66 -7.65
N GLY A 334 -19.74 -8.16 -8.81
CA GLY A 334 -20.73 -7.44 -9.60
C GLY A 334 -22.10 -7.30 -8.90
N ALA A 335 -22.53 -8.30 -8.15
CA ALA A 335 -23.78 -8.25 -7.40
C ALA A 335 -23.74 -7.21 -6.27
N ASP A 336 -22.64 -7.15 -5.51
CA ASP A 336 -22.45 -6.17 -4.44
C ASP A 336 -22.35 -4.75 -5.01
N ILE A 337 -21.64 -4.54 -6.12
CA ILE A 337 -21.58 -3.23 -6.78
C ILE A 337 -22.95 -2.80 -7.30
N ALA A 338 -23.70 -3.72 -7.92
CA ALA A 338 -25.06 -3.43 -8.38
C ALA A 338 -25.98 -3.04 -7.23
N ARG A 339 -25.98 -3.82 -6.14
CA ARG A 339 -26.82 -3.60 -4.97
C ARG A 339 -26.51 -2.27 -4.28
N GLY A 340 -25.24 -1.96 -4.02
CA GLY A 340 -24.86 -0.69 -3.41
C GLY A 340 -25.16 0.51 -4.30
N SER A 341 -25.02 0.36 -5.62
CA SER A 341 -25.38 1.42 -6.57
C SER A 341 -26.88 1.71 -6.58
N LEU A 342 -27.73 0.70 -6.45
CA LEU A 342 -29.19 0.88 -6.28
C LEU A 342 -29.55 1.57 -4.97
N ARG A 343 -28.84 1.26 -3.86
CA ARG A 343 -29.03 1.97 -2.58
C ARG A 343 -28.69 3.44 -2.70
N LEU A 344 -27.57 3.77 -3.32
CA LEU A 344 -27.17 5.16 -3.57
C LEU A 344 -28.14 5.90 -4.49
N TRP A 345 -28.62 5.25 -5.56
CA TRP A 345 -29.63 5.82 -6.45
C TRP A 345 -30.95 6.12 -5.74
N SER A 346 -31.43 5.20 -4.90
CA SER A 346 -32.62 5.39 -4.08
C SER A 346 -32.46 6.58 -3.11
N ARG A 347 -31.30 6.67 -2.42
CA ARG A 347 -30.96 7.81 -1.54
C ARG A 347 -30.92 9.15 -2.28
N ALA A 348 -30.54 9.15 -3.56
CA ALA A 348 -30.51 10.34 -4.39
C ALA A 348 -31.89 10.77 -4.94
N GLY A 349 -32.98 10.09 -4.55
CA GLY A 349 -34.34 10.41 -4.99
C GLY A 349 -34.74 9.81 -6.34
N GLY A 350 -34.04 8.76 -6.78
CA GLY A 350 -34.39 8.05 -8.01
C GLY A 350 -35.74 7.34 -7.92
N THR A 351 -36.57 7.46 -8.96
CA THR A 351 -37.83 6.73 -9.14
C THR A 351 -37.76 5.84 -10.37
N LEU A 352 -38.30 4.62 -10.27
CA LEU A 352 -38.34 3.63 -11.36
C LEU A 352 -39.22 4.11 -12.53
#